data_AF-A0A1G1HKD4-F1
#
_entry.id   AF-A0A1G1HKD4-F1
#
_cell.length_a   1.000
_cell.length_b   1.000
_cell.length_c   1.000
_cell.angle_alpha   90.00
_cell.angle_beta   90.00
_cell.angle_gamma   90.00
#
_symmetry.space_group_name_H-M   'P 1'
#
loop_
_entity.id
_entity.type
_entity.pdbx_description
1 polymer ?
#
loop_
_entity_poly.entity_id
_entity_poly.type
_entity_poly.pdbx_seq_one_letter_code
_entity_poly.pdbx_strand_id
1 'polypeptide(L)'
;PYITIFTSMFLHGGFFHVAGNMLYLWIFGNNIEDSMGHVKFIIFYLLCGIVAVYTFSIINSHSTIPMVGASGAVSGVLGAYIILFPRAKVLTLVPFGFYMQMIKVPAIFVLGFWIVIQIINGMLSGGTRGGVAWFAHIGGFIAGMALISLFKNRKKFHSFNLI
;
A
#
# COMPACT_ATOMS: atom_id res chain seq x y z
N PRO A 1 23.79 2.43 -5.66
CA PRO A 1 22.50 2.80 -6.29
C PRO A 1 21.48 1.66 -6.35
N TYR A 2 21.81 0.49 -6.94
CA TYR A 2 20.84 -0.61 -7.11
C TYR A 2 20.48 -1.35 -5.81
N ILE A 3 21.46 -1.64 -4.95
CA ILE A 3 21.24 -2.25 -3.63
C ILE A 3 20.38 -1.33 -2.74
N THR A 4 20.49 -0.01 -2.96
CA THR A 4 19.75 1.01 -2.21
C THR A 4 18.24 0.90 -2.44
N ILE A 5 17.81 0.48 -3.64
CA ILE A 5 16.38 0.24 -3.95
C ILE A 5 15.84 -0.85 -3.02
N PHE A 6 16.50 -2.01 -2.99
CA PHE A 6 16.07 -3.14 -2.17
C PHE A 6 16.17 -2.86 -0.67
N THR A 7 17.29 -2.30 -0.21
CA THR A 7 17.49 -2.01 1.22
C THR A 7 16.52 -0.95 1.74
N SER A 8 16.16 0.05 0.92
CA SER A 8 15.16 1.06 1.27
C SER A 8 13.77 0.48 1.55
N MET A 9 13.43 -0.67 0.96
CA MET A 9 12.15 -1.35 1.17
C MET A 9 11.99 -1.95 2.57
N PHE A 10 13.07 -2.01 3.35
CA PHE A 10 13.06 -2.54 4.72
C PHE A 10 13.39 -1.48 5.77
N LEU A 11 13.82 -0.28 5.35
CA LEU A 11 14.04 0.84 6.24
C LEU A 11 12.70 1.40 6.74
N HIS A 12 12.73 2.00 7.93
CA HIS A 12 11.59 2.64 8.56
C HIS A 12 12.03 3.95 9.21
N GLY A 13 11.22 5.00 9.05
CA GLY A 13 11.51 6.35 9.56
C GLY A 13 11.24 6.56 11.06
N GLY A 14 10.85 5.51 11.78
CA GLY A 14 10.52 5.56 13.21
C GLY A 14 9.54 4.47 13.64
N PHE A 15 9.26 4.39 14.95
CA PHE A 15 8.41 3.35 15.53
C PHE A 15 6.97 3.38 15.00
N PHE A 16 6.31 4.54 14.96
CA PHE A 16 4.96 4.64 14.44
C PHE A 16 4.87 4.32 12.94
N HIS A 17 5.96 4.54 12.20
CA HIS A 17 6.02 4.19 10.79
C HIS A 17 6.04 2.67 10.60
N VAL A 18 6.90 1.94 11.33
CA VAL A 18 6.90 0.47 11.24
C VAL A 18 5.61 -0.14 11.78
N ALA A 19 5.08 0.37 12.90
CA ALA A 19 3.80 -0.07 13.45
C ALA A 19 2.65 0.11 12.44
N GLY A 20 2.61 1.26 11.75
CA GLY A 20 1.63 1.51 10.69
C GLY A 20 1.74 0.52 9.53
N ASN A 21 2.95 0.32 8.97
CA ASN A 21 3.16 -0.65 7.89
C ASN A 21 2.74 -2.06 8.28
N MET A 22 3.11 -2.49 9.49
CA MET A 22 2.74 -3.82 10.00
C MET A 22 1.23 -3.95 10.23
N LEU A 23 0.56 -2.88 10.71
CA LEU A 23 -0.89 -2.87 10.87
C LEU A 23 -1.60 -3.05 9.51
N TYR A 24 -1.17 -2.33 8.47
CA TYR A 24 -1.73 -2.50 7.12
C TYR A 24 -1.47 -3.91 6.57
N LEU A 25 -0.26 -4.45 6.75
CA LEU A 25 0.04 -5.82 6.32
C LEU A 25 -0.77 -6.85 7.09
N TRP A 26 -1.00 -6.66 8.39
CA TRP A 26 -1.82 -7.56 9.19
C TRP A 26 -3.29 -7.55 8.76
N ILE A 27 -3.85 -6.38 8.44
CA ILE A 27 -5.25 -6.23 8.02
C ILE A 27 -5.48 -6.74 6.59
N PHE A 28 -4.57 -6.42 5.67
CA PHE A 28 -4.80 -6.61 4.22
C PHE A 28 -3.90 -7.66 3.57
N GLY A 29 -2.71 -7.88 4.12
CA GLY A 29 -1.66 -8.74 3.55
C GLY A 29 -2.08 -10.19 3.44
N ASN A 30 -2.64 -10.77 4.51
CA ASN A 30 -3.04 -12.18 4.55
C ASN A 30 -4.00 -12.53 3.40
N ASN A 31 -5.03 -11.73 3.17
CA ASN A 31 -5.98 -11.97 2.07
C ASN A 31 -5.33 -11.92 0.68
N ILE A 32 -4.37 -11.01 0.48
CA ILE A 32 -3.63 -10.90 -0.78
C ILE A 32 -2.70 -12.09 -0.94
N GLU A 33 -1.96 -12.44 0.11
CA GLU A 33 -1.09 -13.61 0.13
C GLU A 33 -1.87 -14.89 -0.16
N ASP A 34 -3.01 -15.11 0.50
CA ASP A 34 -3.86 -16.28 0.26
C ASP A 34 -4.35 -16.37 -1.18
N SER A 35 -4.61 -15.23 -1.83
CA SER A 35 -5.05 -15.17 -3.22
C SER A 35 -4.00 -15.67 -4.23
N MET A 36 -2.72 -15.72 -3.86
CA MET A 36 -1.62 -16.06 -4.78
C MET A 36 -0.59 -17.08 -4.25
N GLY A 37 -0.49 -17.27 -2.94
CA GLY A 37 0.51 -18.06 -2.23
C GLY A 37 1.78 -17.27 -1.85
N HIS A 38 2.47 -17.72 -0.80
CA HIS A 38 3.61 -17.05 -0.16
C HIS A 38 4.71 -16.57 -1.13
N VAL A 39 5.18 -17.44 -2.03
CA VAL A 39 6.27 -17.10 -2.96
C VAL A 39 5.85 -15.99 -3.92
N LYS A 40 4.64 -16.07 -4.48
CA LYS A 40 4.11 -15.05 -5.40
C LYS A 40 3.86 -13.74 -4.66
N PHE A 41 3.43 -13.80 -3.40
CA PHE A 41 3.24 -12.62 -2.57
C PHE A 41 4.54 -11.86 -2.34
N ILE A 42 5.62 -12.55 -2.00
CA ILE A 42 6.94 -11.92 -1.82
C ILE A 42 7.40 -11.23 -3.11
N ILE A 43 7.30 -11.91 -4.26
CA ILE A 43 7.67 -11.32 -5.56
C ILE A 43 6.79 -10.11 -5.88
N PHE A 44 5.48 -10.23 -5.69
CA PHE A 44 4.52 -9.15 -5.90
C PHE A 44 4.84 -7.93 -5.04
N TYR A 45 5.10 -8.14 -3.75
CA TYR A 45 5.47 -7.08 -2.81
C TYR A 45 6.75 -6.36 -3.23
N LEU A 46 7.78 -7.12 -3.62
CA LEU A 46 9.05 -6.56 -4.11
C LEU A 46 8.85 -5.73 -5.39
N LEU A 47 8.09 -6.23 -6.36
CA LEU A 47 7.79 -5.50 -7.60
C LEU A 47 7.02 -4.21 -7.34
N CYS A 48 6.02 -4.24 -6.46
CA CYS A 48 5.27 -3.04 -6.09
C CYS A 48 6.18 -1.98 -5.44
N GLY A 49 7.09 -2.39 -4.54
CA GLY A 49 8.04 -1.46 -3.94
C GLY A 49 9.06 -0.91 -4.92
N ILE A 50 9.53 -1.72 -5.88
CA ILE A 50 10.41 -1.24 -6.97
C ILE A 50 9.69 -0.15 -7.77
N VAL A 51 8.44 -0.38 -8.20
CA VAL A 51 7.67 0.63 -8.93
C VAL A 51 7.47 1.88 -8.08
N ALA A 52 7.13 1.74 -6.80
CA ALA A 52 6.97 2.86 -5.87
C ALA A 52 8.25 3.72 -5.77
N VAL A 53 9.41 3.08 -5.63
CA VAL A 53 10.72 3.74 -5.57
C VAL A 53 10.99 4.50 -6.86
N TYR A 54 10.77 3.89 -8.03
CA TYR A 54 10.95 4.57 -9.30
C TYR A 54 9.98 5.73 -9.50
N THR A 55 8.69 5.57 -9.15
CA THR A 55 7.70 6.66 -9.25
C THR A 55 8.15 7.88 -8.45
N PHE A 56 8.58 7.70 -7.19
CA PHE A 56 9.08 8.82 -6.40
C PHE A 56 10.38 9.40 -6.95
N SER A 57 11.31 8.56 -7.40
CA SER A 57 12.63 9.01 -7.88
C SER A 57 12.54 9.82 -9.17
N ILE A 58 11.57 9.50 -10.04
CA ILE A 58 11.31 10.28 -11.27
C ILE A 58 10.69 11.64 -10.94
N ILE A 59 9.73 11.67 -10.01
CA ILE A 59 9.00 12.90 -9.66
C ILE A 59 9.85 13.83 -8.80
N ASN A 60 10.71 13.28 -7.94
CA ASN A 60 11.54 14.01 -6.99
C ASN A 60 13.03 13.74 -7.23
N SER A 61 13.47 13.82 -8.48
CA SER A 61 14.84 13.51 -8.91
C SER A 61 15.93 14.33 -8.21
N HIS A 62 15.58 15.51 -7.71
CA HIS A 62 16.50 16.41 -6.99
C HIS A 62 16.40 16.30 -5.45
N SER A 63 15.55 15.40 -4.92
CA SER A 63 15.39 15.24 -3.48
C SER A 63 16.64 14.62 -2.86
N THR A 64 17.19 15.29 -1.85
CA THR A 64 18.27 14.75 -1.00
C THR A 64 17.74 13.97 0.21
N ILE A 65 16.41 13.96 0.41
CA ILE A 65 15.77 13.22 1.50
C ILE A 65 15.76 11.73 1.12
N PRO A 66 16.39 10.85 1.93
CA PRO A 66 16.41 9.42 1.66
C PRO A 66 14.99 8.85 1.72
N MET A 67 14.60 8.12 0.68
CA MET A 67 13.30 7.47 0.64
C MET A 67 13.27 6.23 1.53
N VAL A 68 12.18 6.11 2.28
CA VAL A 68 11.83 4.90 3.03
C VAL A 68 10.78 4.14 2.22
N GLY A 69 11.20 3.08 1.53
CA GLY A 69 10.42 2.40 0.47
C GLY A 69 9.46 1.31 0.96
N ALA A 70 9.48 0.95 2.25
CA ALA A 70 8.63 -0.10 2.81
C ALA A 70 7.14 0.17 2.59
N SER A 71 6.69 1.40 2.86
CA SER A 71 5.30 1.81 2.74
C SER A 71 4.78 1.84 1.28
N GLY A 72 5.67 2.04 0.30
CA GLY A 72 5.34 1.94 -1.12
C GLY A 72 4.94 0.51 -1.52
N ALA A 73 5.67 -0.48 -1.04
CA ALA A 73 5.33 -1.89 -1.27
C ALA A 73 4.01 -2.28 -0.57
N VAL A 74 3.82 -1.84 0.68
CA VAL A 74 2.53 -2.00 1.40
C VAL A 74 1.39 -1.36 0.62
N SER A 75 1.60 -0.18 0.02
CA SER A 75 0.59 0.48 -0.81
C SER A 75 0.17 -0.38 -2.01
N GLY A 76 1.08 -1.15 -2.59
CA GLY A 76 0.75 -2.15 -3.62
C GLY A 76 -0.15 -3.28 -3.14
N VAL A 77 0.02 -3.73 -1.90
CA VAL A 77 -0.92 -4.68 -1.27
C VAL A 77 -2.32 -4.07 -1.17
N LEU A 78 -2.43 -2.79 -0.77
CA LEU A 78 -3.72 -2.09 -0.70
C LEU A 78 -4.37 -1.93 -2.09
N GLY A 79 -3.57 -1.60 -3.10
CA GLY A 79 -4.01 -1.51 -4.49
C GLY A 79 -4.50 -2.85 -5.05
N ALA A 80 -3.88 -3.97 -4.69
CA ALA A 80 -4.43 -5.28 -5.00
C ALA A 80 -5.74 -5.56 -4.24
N TYR A 81 -5.81 -5.16 -2.97
CA TYR A 81 -6.94 -5.44 -2.10
C TYR A 81 -8.21 -4.75 -2.58
N ILE A 82 -8.12 -3.49 -3.01
CA ILE A 82 -9.30 -2.78 -3.51
C ILE A 82 -9.90 -3.45 -4.77
N ILE A 83 -9.07 -4.12 -5.59
CA ILE A 83 -9.52 -4.85 -6.78
C ILE A 83 -10.15 -6.19 -6.43
N LEU A 84 -9.54 -6.95 -5.52
CA LEU A 84 -10.02 -8.30 -5.20
C LEU A 84 -11.17 -8.31 -4.19
N PHE A 85 -11.15 -7.38 -3.23
CA PHE A 85 -12.03 -7.39 -2.07
C PHE A 85 -12.73 -6.02 -1.83
N PRO A 86 -13.31 -5.36 -2.85
CA PRO A 86 -13.85 -4.00 -2.71
C PRO A 86 -14.98 -3.89 -1.67
N ARG A 87 -15.73 -4.97 -1.48
CA ARG A 87 -16.88 -5.04 -0.55
C ARG A 87 -16.53 -5.65 0.81
N ALA A 88 -15.29 -6.11 1.02
CA ALA A 88 -14.88 -6.64 2.31
C ALA A 88 -14.97 -5.55 3.38
N LYS A 89 -15.48 -5.91 4.55
CA LYS A 89 -15.72 -4.95 5.64
C LYS A 89 -14.49 -4.85 6.54
N VAL A 90 -13.83 -3.70 6.49
CA VAL A 90 -12.69 -3.36 7.36
C VAL A 90 -13.22 -2.69 8.62
N LEU A 91 -12.72 -3.11 9.79
CA LEU A 91 -13.02 -2.41 11.03
C LEU A 91 -12.21 -1.10 11.06
N THR A 92 -12.89 0.03 11.01
CA THR A 92 -12.29 1.36 10.87
C THR A 92 -12.69 2.23 12.05
N LEU A 93 -11.69 2.89 12.63
CA LEU A 93 -11.90 3.92 13.64
C LEU A 93 -12.32 5.20 12.93
N VAL A 94 -13.59 5.58 13.07
CA VAL A 94 -14.16 6.77 12.43
C VAL A 94 -14.39 7.86 13.47
N PRO A 95 -13.81 9.06 13.28
CA PRO A 95 -14.08 10.21 14.11
C PRO A 95 -15.46 10.80 13.79
N PHE A 96 -16.29 10.98 14.81
CA PHE A 96 -17.55 11.71 14.78
C PHE A 96 -17.43 12.98 15.65
N GLY A 97 -16.46 13.84 15.31
CA GLY A 97 -16.13 15.03 16.11
C GLY A 97 -15.44 14.67 17.42
N PHE A 98 -16.16 14.75 18.55
CA PHE A 98 -15.61 14.46 19.89
C PHE A 98 -15.65 12.98 20.28
N TYR A 99 -16.25 12.12 19.45
CA TYR A 99 -16.37 10.68 19.70
C TYR A 99 -15.65 9.89 18.62
N MET A 100 -14.99 8.81 19.03
CA MET A 100 -14.34 7.86 18.12
C MET A 100 -15.09 6.54 18.19
N GLN A 101 -15.53 6.02 17.04
CA GLN A 101 -16.27 4.76 16.99
C GLN A 101 -15.64 3.79 15.99
N MET A 102 -15.56 2.52 16.37
CA MET A 102 -15.15 1.44 15.50
C MET A 102 -16.37 0.95 14.71
N ILE A 103 -16.38 1.18 13.40
CA ILE A 103 -17.44 0.72 12.49
C ILE A 103 -16.86 -0.10 11.34
N LYS A 104 -17.68 -1.00 10.79
CA LYS A 104 -17.29 -1.84 9.65
C LYS A 104 -17.58 -1.12 8.34
N VAL A 105 -16.54 -0.70 7.63
CA VAL A 105 -16.65 0.05 6.38
C VAL A 105 -16.15 -0.80 5.20
N PRO A 106 -16.86 -0.82 4.05
CA PRO A 106 -16.36 -1.48 2.86
C PRO A 106 -14.97 -0.96 2.45
N ALA A 107 -14.06 -1.87 2.10
CA ALA A 107 -12.67 -1.56 1.78
C ALA A 107 -12.53 -0.55 0.65
N ILE A 108 -13.45 -0.53 -0.32
CA ILE A 108 -13.44 0.47 -1.40
C ILE A 108 -13.52 1.91 -0.86
N PHE A 109 -14.27 2.16 0.21
CA PHE A 109 -14.36 3.49 0.81
C PHE A 109 -13.13 3.81 1.64
N VAL A 110 -12.64 2.84 2.43
CA VAL A 110 -11.45 3.02 3.28
C VAL A 110 -10.21 3.29 2.43
N LEU A 111 -9.95 2.42 1.46
CA LEU A 111 -8.78 2.49 0.60
C LEU A 111 -8.92 3.59 -0.47
N GLY A 112 -10.15 3.83 -0.95
CA GLY A 112 -10.47 4.95 -1.85
C GLY A 112 -10.23 6.30 -1.19
N PHE A 113 -10.71 6.49 0.04
CA PHE A 113 -10.42 7.69 0.82
C PHE A 113 -8.91 7.84 1.08
N TRP A 114 -8.26 6.75 1.46
CA TRP A 114 -6.82 6.74 1.73
C TRP A 114 -6.01 7.18 0.49
N ILE A 115 -6.28 6.66 -0.71
CA ILE A 115 -5.52 7.04 -1.92
C ILE A 115 -5.82 8.48 -2.35
N VAL A 116 -7.04 8.98 -2.13
CA VAL A 116 -7.38 10.39 -2.38
C VAL A 116 -6.55 11.31 -1.49
N ILE A 117 -6.37 10.98 -0.21
CA ILE A 117 -5.48 11.71 0.70
C ILE A 117 -4.04 11.70 0.16
N GLN A 118 -3.55 10.57 -0.36
CA GLN A 118 -2.20 10.51 -0.92
C GLN A 118 -2.02 11.48 -2.09
N ILE A 119 -3.00 11.53 -3.00
CA ILE A 119 -2.98 12.42 -4.17
C ILE A 119 -3.02 13.89 -3.73
N ILE A 120 -3.97 14.26 -2.86
CA ILE A 120 -4.11 15.64 -2.37
C ILE A 120 -2.82 16.10 -1.71
N ASN A 121 -2.25 15.30 -0.79
CA ASN A 121 -1.02 15.68 -0.10
C ASN A 121 0.18 15.68 -1.03
N GLY A 122 0.28 14.74 -1.99
CA GLY A 122 1.33 14.75 -3.00
C GLY A 122 1.33 16.04 -3.83
N MET A 123 0.15 16.52 -4.21
CA MET A 123 -0.03 17.78 -4.95
C MET A 123 0.28 19.00 -4.07
N LEU A 124 -0.24 19.07 -2.84
CA LEU A 124 -0.04 20.21 -1.93
C LEU A 124 1.40 20.33 -1.43
N SER A 125 2.10 19.21 -1.27
CA SER A 125 3.48 19.18 -0.76
C SER A 125 4.54 19.41 -1.83
N GLY A 126 4.17 19.46 -3.11
CA GLY A 126 5.13 19.46 -4.22
C GLY A 126 6.02 18.21 -4.23
N GLY A 127 5.51 17.09 -3.70
CA GLY A 127 6.16 15.78 -3.72
C GLY A 127 7.18 15.48 -2.61
N THR A 128 7.66 16.47 -1.86
CA THR A 128 8.70 16.28 -0.82
C THR A 128 8.46 17.02 0.50
N ARG A 129 7.52 17.98 0.58
CA ARG A 129 7.25 18.65 1.86
C ARG A 129 6.61 17.70 2.87
N GLY A 130 7.20 17.63 4.07
CA GLY A 130 6.68 16.87 5.21
C GLY A 130 7.29 15.47 5.42
N GLY A 131 8.32 15.09 4.66
CA GLY A 131 9.06 13.84 4.91
C GLY A 131 8.32 12.54 4.56
N VAL A 132 7.13 12.63 3.95
CA VAL A 132 6.34 11.49 3.49
C VAL A 132 6.43 11.39 1.97
N ALA A 133 6.78 10.22 1.46
CA ALA A 133 6.92 9.95 0.03
C ALA A 133 5.56 9.66 -0.64
N TRP A 134 4.65 10.65 -0.65
CA TRP A 134 3.28 10.51 -1.16
C TRP A 134 3.19 9.86 -2.55
N PHE A 135 4.07 10.26 -3.47
CA PHE A 135 4.11 9.69 -4.82
C PHE A 135 4.61 8.24 -4.88
N ALA A 136 5.42 7.79 -3.90
CA ALA A 136 5.78 6.38 -3.79
C ALA A 136 4.54 5.54 -3.45
N HIS A 137 3.70 6.02 -2.54
CA HIS A 137 2.44 5.33 -2.20
C HIS A 137 1.49 5.24 -3.39
N ILE A 138 1.35 6.33 -4.15
CA ILE A 138 0.52 6.36 -5.37
C ILE A 138 1.05 5.35 -6.40
N GLY A 139 2.36 5.38 -6.68
CA GLY A 139 3.01 4.45 -7.61
C GLY A 139 2.84 3.00 -7.19
N GLY A 140 3.08 2.69 -5.92
CA GLY A 140 2.89 1.36 -5.35
C GLY A 140 1.44 0.88 -5.46
N PHE A 141 0.47 1.72 -5.10
CA PHE A 141 -0.96 1.40 -5.16
C PHE A 141 -1.40 1.07 -6.59
N ILE A 142 -1.01 1.90 -7.57
CA ILE A 142 -1.32 1.67 -8.99
C ILE A 142 -0.64 0.39 -9.49
N ALA A 143 0.62 0.15 -9.11
CA ALA A 143 1.33 -1.08 -9.45
C ALA A 143 0.58 -2.31 -8.95
N GLY A 144 0.08 -2.27 -7.71
CA GLY A 144 -0.69 -3.35 -7.12
C GLY A 144 -1.98 -3.63 -7.88
N MET A 145 -2.73 -2.57 -8.24
CA MET A 145 -3.95 -2.69 -9.06
C MET A 145 -3.67 -3.32 -10.43
N ALA A 146 -2.55 -2.95 -11.07
CA ALA A 146 -2.19 -3.45 -12.39
C ALA A 146 -1.72 -4.92 -12.34
N LEU A 147 -0.84 -5.24 -11.39
CA LEU A 147 -0.15 -6.53 -11.33
C LEU A 147 -1.03 -7.65 -10.77
N ILE A 148 -2.05 -7.34 -9.95
CA ILE A 148 -2.82 -8.38 -9.23
C ILE A 148 -3.48 -9.41 -10.15
N SER A 149 -3.86 -9.01 -11.37
CA SER A 149 -4.47 -9.90 -12.36
C SER A 149 -3.54 -11.03 -12.82
N LEU A 150 -2.22 -10.78 -12.84
CA LEU A 150 -1.17 -11.73 -13.23
C LEU A 150 -0.77 -12.67 -12.07
N PHE A 151 -0.87 -12.17 -10.84
CA PHE A 151 -0.40 -12.88 -9.65
C PHE A 151 -1.47 -13.75 -9.01
N LYS A 152 -2.75 -13.36 -9.08
CA LYS A 152 -3.85 -14.11 -8.45
C LYS A 152 -3.94 -15.55 -8.99
N ASN A 153 -4.09 -16.51 -8.09
CA ASN A 153 -4.36 -17.89 -8.43
C ASN A 153 -5.88 -18.10 -8.52
N ARG A 154 -6.39 -18.37 -9.73
CA ARG A 154 -7.84 -18.51 -9.97
C ARG A 154 -8.48 -19.63 -9.15
N LYS A 155 -7.77 -20.72 -8.85
CA LYS A 155 -8.30 -21.83 -8.04
C LYS A 155 -8.48 -21.42 -6.57
N LYS A 156 -7.46 -20.78 -5.98
CA LYS A 156 -7.52 -20.29 -4.59
C LYS A 156 -8.54 -19.16 -4.40
N PHE A 157 -8.66 -18.27 -5.37
CA PHE A 157 -9.60 -17.15 -5.31
C PHE A 157 -11.07 -17.61 -5.38
N HIS A 158 -11.38 -18.68 -6.13
CA HIS A 158 -12.75 -19.20 -6.22
C HIS A 158 -13.23 -19.80 -4.90
N SER A 159 -12.36 -20.50 -4.17
CA SER A 159 -12.65 -21.01 -2.83
C SER A 159 -12.95 -19.89 -1.82
N PHE A 160 -12.37 -18.70 -1.99
CA PHE A 160 -12.62 -17.54 -1.12
C PHE A 160 -13.99 -16.88 -1.34
N ASN A 161 -14.57 -16.99 -2.54
CA ASN A 161 -15.89 -16.41 -2.87
C ASN A 161 -17.05 -17.38 -2.61
N LEU A 162 -16.77 -18.62 -2.20
CA LEU A 162 -17.76 -19.66 -1.91
C LEU A 162 -18.05 -19.81 -0.40
N ILE A 163 -17.42 -18.98 0.45
CA ILE A 163 -17.59 -18.90 1.90
C ILE A 163 -18.16 -17.50 2.23
#